data_AF-A0A941L8G1-F1
#
_entry.id   AF-A0A941L8G1-F1
#
_cell.length_a   1.000
_cell.length_b   1.000
_cell.length_c   1.000
_cell.angle_alpha   90.00
_cell.angle_beta   90.00
_cell.angle_gamma   90.00
#
_symmetry.space_group_name_H-M   'P 1'
#
loop_
_entity.id
_entity.type
_entity.pdbx_description
1 polymer ?
#
loop_
_entity_poly.entity_id
_entity_poly.type
_entity_poly.pdbx_seq_one_letter_code
_entity_poly.pdbx_strand_id
1 'polypeptide(L)' 'MFFSSFNYKLIGIAIFLIITGFTAMYIENEIHGFISLFVSPIMIMAGYVIVIFAILKHNRGKQEESGQSS' A
#
# COMPACT_ATOMS: atom_id res chain seq x y z
N MET A 1 -4.42 -16.69 -14.63
CA MET A 1 -4.99 -16.35 -13.30
C MET A 1 -4.81 -14.86 -13.08
N PHE A 2 -5.86 -14.12 -12.71
CA PHE A 2 -5.94 -12.65 -12.81
C PHE A 2 -5.03 -11.88 -11.82
N PHE A 3 -4.26 -12.57 -10.97
CA PHE A 3 -3.46 -11.97 -9.90
C PHE A 3 -2.11 -12.67 -9.75
N SER A 4 -1.01 -11.94 -9.94
CA SER A 4 0.33 -12.41 -9.56
C SER A 4 0.47 -12.31 -8.03
N SER A 5 0.99 -13.36 -7.39
CA SER A 5 1.18 -13.44 -5.93
C SER A 5 1.95 -12.25 -5.36
N PHE A 6 2.80 -11.62 -6.17
CA PHE A 6 3.59 -10.46 -5.78
C PHE A 6 2.73 -9.21 -5.52
N ASN A 7 1.78 -8.89 -6.40
CA ASN A 7 0.93 -7.71 -6.24
C ASN A 7 -0.04 -7.89 -5.05
N TYR A 8 -0.50 -9.12 -4.81
CA TYR A 8 -1.36 -9.41 -3.66
C TYR A 8 -0.61 -9.24 -2.32
N LYS A 9 0.66 -9.65 -2.28
CA LYS A 9 1.52 -9.41 -1.11
C LYS A 9 1.74 -7.92 -0.85
N LEU A 10 1.94 -7.12 -1.90
CA LEU A 10 2.06 -5.66 -1.78
C LEU A 10 0.78 -5.02 -1.23
N ILE A 11 -0.40 -5.41 -1.75
CA ILE A 11 -1.69 -4.93 -1.25
C ILE A 11 -1.85 -5.31 0.24
N GLY A 12 -1.48 -6.53 0.63
CA GLY A 12 -1.51 -6.96 2.03
C GLY A 12 -0.65 -6.10 2.94
N ILE A 13 0.58 -5.78 2.52
CA ILE A 13 1.48 -4.86 3.25
C ILE A 13 0.87 -3.46 3.36
N ALA A 14 0.26 -2.98 2.27
CA ALA A 14 -0.38 -1.67 2.21
C ALA A 14 -1.52 -1.56 3.23
N ILE A 15 -2.40 -2.56 3.26
CA ILE A 15 -3.52 -2.65 4.20
C ILE A 15 -3.00 -2.72 5.63
N PHE A 16 -1.96 -3.53 5.88
CA PHE A 16 -1.35 -3.64 7.19
C PHE A 16 -0.83 -2.28 7.70
N LEU A 17 -0.11 -1.52 6.86
CA LEU A 17 0.36 -0.18 7.22
C LEU A 17 -0.76 0.78 7.59
N ILE A 18 -1.86 0.77 6.82
CA ILE A 18 -3.02 1.64 7.08
C ILE A 18 -3.67 1.27 8.42
N ILE A 19 -3.91 -0.03 8.65
CA ILE A 19 -4.48 -0.53 9.90
C ILE A 19 -3.58 -0.15 11.06
N THR A 20 -2.28 -0.45 11.01
CA THR A 20 -1.34 -0.11 12.06
C THR A 20 -1.28 1.40 12.32
N GLY A 21 -1.32 2.23 11.28
CA GLY A 21 -1.36 3.69 11.42
C GLY A 21 -2.57 4.17 12.22
N PHE A 22 -3.77 3.68 11.90
CA PHE A 22 -4.99 4.02 12.64
C PHE A 22 -5.04 3.37 14.03
N THR A 23 -4.58 2.13 14.19
CA THR A 23 -4.49 1.48 15.49
C THR A 23 -3.53 2.21 16.41
N ALA A 24 -2.42 2.74 15.90
CA ALA A 24 -1.50 3.55 16.69
C ALA A 24 -2.14 4.86 17.17
N MET A 25 -2.93 5.54 16.33
CA MET A 25 -3.73 6.70 16.77
C MET A 25 -4.73 6.33 17.85
N TYR A 26 -5.40 5.19 17.69
CA TYR A 26 -6.37 4.69 18.67
C TYR A 26 -5.73 4.38 20.03
N ILE A 27 -4.52 3.80 20.03
CA ILE A 27 -3.78 3.50 21.27
C ILE A 27 -3.27 4.79 21.93
N GLU A 28 -2.78 5.75 21.15
CA GLU A 28 -2.33 7.04 21.70
C GLU A 28 -3.51 7.83 22.28
N ASN A 29 -4.70 7.72 21.68
CA ASN A 29 -5.95 8.33 22.12
C ASN A 29 -5.87 9.85 22.35
N GLU A 30 -4.94 10.52 21.66
CA GLU A 30 -4.72 11.96 21.74
C GLU A 30 -4.54 12.51 20.33
N ILE A 31 -5.49 13.35 19.90
CA ILE A 31 -5.51 13.90 18.53
C ILE A 31 -4.28 14.79 18.27
N HIS A 32 -3.82 15.49 19.32
CA HIS A 32 -2.61 16.31 19.28
C HIS A 32 -1.36 15.57 19.77
N GLY A 33 -1.44 14.25 19.89
CA GLY A 33 -0.31 13.39 20.20
C GLY A 33 0.69 13.31 19.05
N PHE A 34 1.93 12.99 19.38
CA PHE A 34 3.03 12.94 18.40
C PHE A 34 2.80 11.84 17.35
N ILE A 35 2.27 10.69 17.76
CA ILE A 35 2.01 9.58 16.85
C ILE A 35 0.87 9.97 15.89
N SER A 36 -0.21 10.53 16.41
CA SER A 36 -1.38 10.92 15.64
C SER A 36 -1.12 12.07 14.67
N LEU A 37 -0.32 13.06 15.07
CA LEU A 37 0.01 14.22 14.21
C LEU A 37 1.09 13.92 13.17
N PHE A 38 2.09 13.10 13.47
CA PHE A 38 3.27 12.97 12.63
C PHE A 38 3.48 11.56 12.08
N VAL A 39 3.37 10.53 12.92
CA VAL A 39 3.73 9.15 12.53
C VAL A 39 2.63 8.50 11.70
N SER A 40 1.40 8.52 12.21
CA SER A 40 0.25 7.86 11.59
C SER A 40 -0.08 8.42 10.20
N PRO A 41 -0.08 9.74 9.95
CA PRO A 41 -0.33 10.27 8.61
C PRO A 41 0.69 9.76 7.59
N ILE A 42 1.98 9.72 7.93
CA ILE A 42 3.04 9.20 7.05
C ILE A 42 2.83 7.71 6.77
N MET A 43 2.51 6.93 7.80
CA MET A 43 2.30 5.49 7.69
C MET A 43 1.08 5.14 6.81
N ILE A 44 -0.02 5.86 6.99
CA ILE A 44 -1.25 5.71 6.19
C ILE A 44 -0.99 6.14 4.74
N MET A 45 -0.31 7.27 4.52
CA MET A 45 0.08 7.73 3.17
C MET A 45 0.97 6.71 2.46
N ALA A 46 1.96 6.14 3.15
CA ALA A 46 2.81 5.09 2.59
C ALA A 46 1.98 3.87 2.17
N GLY A 47 0.99 3.47 2.97
CA GLY A 47 0.03 2.44 2.61
C GLY A 47 -0.71 2.76 1.30
N TYR A 48 -1.27 3.96 1.17
CA TYR A 48 -1.94 4.37 -0.07
C TYR A 48 -1.01 4.39 -1.29
N VAL A 49 0.22 4.88 -1.15
CA VAL A 49 1.22 4.87 -2.23
C VAL A 49 1.52 3.43 -2.69
N ILE A 50 1.65 2.49 -1.75
CA ILE A 50 1.89 1.08 -2.07
C ILE A 50 0.68 0.46 -2.78
N VAL A 51 -0.55 0.76 -2.36
CA VAL A 51 -1.77 0.31 -3.08
C VAL A 51 -1.75 0.81 -4.53
N ILE A 52 -1.52 2.09 -4.73
CA ILE A 52 -1.46 2.70 -6.07
C ILE A 52 -0.38 2.02 -6.91
N PHE A 53 0.81 1.83 -6.35
CA PHE A 53 1.91 1.15 -7.04
C PHE A 53 1.55 -0.29 -7.42
N ALA A 54 0.95 -1.06 -6.51
CA ALA A 54 0.56 -2.44 -6.77
C ALA A 54 -0.48 -2.55 -7.88
N ILE A 55 -1.43 -1.62 -7.93
CA ILE A 55 -2.46 -1.54 -8.98
C ILE A 55 -1.83 -1.12 -10.32
N LEU A 56 -1.02 -0.05 -10.34
CA LEU A 56 -0.41 0.45 -11.59
C LEU A 56 0.61 -0.53 -12.20
N LYS A 57 1.38 -1.24 -11.37
CA LYS A 57 2.33 -2.25 -11.84
C LYS A 57 1.64 -3.39 -12.59
N HIS A 58 0.40 -3.73 -12.22
CA HIS A 58 -0.38 -4.78 -12.89
C HIS A 58 -0.63 -4.46 -14.38
N ASN A 59 -0.79 -3.19 -14.75
CA ASN A 59 -1.08 -2.80 -16.14
C ASN A 59 0.12 -2.90 -17.09
N ARG A 60 1.36 -2.93 -16.58
CA ARG A 60 2.57 -2.99 -17.45
C ARG A 60 3.02 -4.40 -17.76
N GLY A 61 2.86 -5.34 -16.82
CA GLY A 61 3.30 -6.73 -17.00
C GLY A 61 2.55 -7.55 -18.05
N LYS A 62 1.49 -7.01 -18.67
CA LYS A 62 0.78 -7.65 -19.79
C LYS A 62 1.19 -7.14 -21.17
N GLN A 63 1.95 -6.05 -21.28
CA GLN A 63 2.33 -5.48 -22.59
C GLN A 63 3.74 -5.85 -23.05
N GLU A 64 4.64 -6.23 -22.14
CA GLU A 64 6.02 -6.61 -22.51
C GLU A 64 6.10 -8.04 -23.10
N GLU A 65 5.23 -8.97 -22.71
CA GLU A 65 5.22 -10.34 -23.26
C GLU A 65 4.58 -10.46 -24.66
N SER A 66 3.83 -9.45 -25.13
CA SER A 66 3.21 -9.46 -26.47
C SER A 66 3.99 -8.69 -27.54
N GLY A 67 5.11 -8.06 -27.19
CA GLY A 67 5.95 -7.27 -28.10
C GLY A 67 7.19 -7.99 -28.62
N GLN A 68 7.46 -9.22 -28.17
CA GLN A 68 8.68 -9.97 -28.50
C GLN A 68 8.34 -11.33 -29.11
N SER A 69 7.51 -11.31 -30.15
CA SER A 69 7.38 -12.42 -31.10
C SER A 69 6.95 -11.83 -32.44
N SER A 70 7.89 -11.23 -33.15
CA SER A 70 7.80 -10.97 -34.59
C SER A 70 9.11 -11.43 -35.23
#